data_AF-A0A840GK89-F1
#
_entry.id   AF-A0A840GK89-F1
#
_cell.length_a   1.000
_cell.length_b   1.000
_cell.length_c   1.000
_cell.angle_alpha   90.00
_cell.angle_beta   90.00
_cell.angle_gamma   90.00
#
_symmetry.space_group_name_H-M   'P 1'
#
loop_
_entity.id
_entity.type
_entity.pdbx_description
1 polymer ?
#
loop_
_entity_poly.entity_id
_entity_poly.type
_entity_poly.pdbx_seq_one_letter_code
_entity_poly.pdbx_strand_id
1 'polypeptide(L)' 'MQFATRFELVINMKAANALGLTVPARLLMDAELIE' A
#
# COMPACT_ATOMS: atom_id res chain seq x y z
N MET A 1 10.76 16.69 -21.35
CA MET A 1 9.98 15.53 -20.85
C MET A 1 9.43 15.92 -19.49
N GLN A 2 8.12 15.82 -19.28
CA GLN A 2 7.50 16.09 -17.97
C GLN A 2 7.07 14.76 -17.34
N PHE A 3 7.42 14.56 -16.07
CA PHE A 3 7.10 13.36 -15.31
C PHE A 3 6.07 13.66 -14.23
N ALA A 4 5.24 12.67 -13.90
CA ALA A 4 4.39 12.73 -12.73
C ALA A 4 5.27 12.72 -11.46
N THR A 5 4.96 13.62 -10.53
CA THR A 5 5.70 13.77 -9.27
C THR A 5 4.87 13.43 -8.04
N ARG A 6 3.58 13.11 -8.22
CA ARG A 6 2.67 12.72 -7.13
C ARG A 6 2.31 11.25 -7.29
N PHE A 7 2.43 10.53 -6.19
CA PHE A 7 2.08 9.12 -6.07
C PHE A 7 1.32 8.92 -4.76
N GLU A 8 0.45 7.92 -4.76
CA GLU A 8 -0.29 7.47 -3.59
C GLU A 8 0.14 6.05 -3.26
N LEU A 9 0.24 5.75 -1.97
CA LEU A 9 0.53 4.41 -1.47
C LEU A 9 -0.81 3.72 -1.21
N VAL A 10 -1.08 2.61 -1.90
CA VAL A 10 -2.29 1.80 -1.71
C VAL A 10 -1.89 0.36 -1.38
N ILE A 11 -2.50 -0.21 -0.35
CA ILE A 11 -2.22 -1.58 0.10
C ILE A 11 -3.50 -2.41 0.06
N ASN A 12 -3.47 -3.51 -0.71
CA ASN A 12 -4.53 -4.50 -0.68
C ASN A 12 -4.33 -5.47 0.50
N MET A 13 -5.14 -5.30 1.54
CA MET A 13 -5.01 -6.08 2.77
C MET A 13 -5.51 -7.52 2.59
N LYS A 14 -6.47 -7.77 1.70
CA LYS A 14 -6.95 -9.13 1.40
C LYS A 14 -5.86 -9.97 0.74
N ALA A 15 -5.14 -9.41 -0.22
CA ALA A 15 -4.02 -10.07 -0.87
C ALA A 15 -2.87 -10.30 0.10
N ALA A 16 -2.51 -9.29 0.92
CA ALA A 16 -1.46 -9.44 1.92
C ALA A 16 -1.78 -10.60 2.90
N ASN A 17 -3.01 -10.66 3.41
CA ASN A 17 -3.47 -11.71 4.30
C ASN A 17 -3.49 -13.09 3.62
N ALA A 18 -4.02 -13.17 2.39
CA ALA A 18 -4.08 -14.43 1.63
C ALA A 18 -2.69 -14.99 1.31
N LEU A 19 -1.69 -14.12 1.14
CA LEU A 19 -0.30 -14.48 0.89
C LEU A 19 0.52 -14.67 2.18
N GLY A 20 -0.05 -14.46 3.36
CA GLY A 20 0.66 -14.53 4.64
C GLY A 20 1.72 -13.44 4.82
N LEU A 21 1.58 -12.30 4.14
CA LEU A 21 2.49 -11.18 4.23
C LEU A 21 2.15 -10.32 5.44
N THR A 22 3.16 -10.00 6.24
CA THR A 22 3.03 -8.99 7.31
C THR A 22 3.35 -7.62 6.74
N VAL A 23 2.39 -6.70 6.80
CA VAL A 23 2.60 -5.31 6.38
C VAL A 23 3.23 -4.51 7.53
N PRO A 24 4.41 -3.88 7.34
CA PRO A 24 5.01 -3.04 8.37
C PRO A 24 4.10 -1.88 8.78
N ALA A 25 3.98 -1.62 10.08
CA ALA A 25 3.11 -0.58 10.63
C ALA A 25 3.33 0.81 10.00
N ARG A 26 4.59 1.16 9.70
CA ARG A 26 4.91 2.43 9.04
C ARG A 26 4.18 2.59 7.69
N LEU A 27 4.08 1.53 6.90
CA LEU A 27 3.40 1.60 5.61
C LEU A 27 1.89 1.73 5.77
N LEU A 28 1.32 1.15 6.82
CA LEU A 28 -0.12 1.26 7.12
C LEU A 28 -0.53 2.68 7.55
N MET A 29 0.39 3.47 8.10
CA MET A 29 0.09 4.85 8.53
C MET A 29 -0.10 5.80 7.34
N ASP A 30 0.57 5.53 6.22
CA ASP A 30 0.61 6.41 5.05
C ASP A 30 -0.20 5.86 3.86
N ALA A 31 -0.69 4.62 3.93
CA ALA A 31 -1.39 3.95 2.85
C ALA A 31 -2.91 4.11 2.92
N GLU A 32 -3.55 4.22 1.76
CA GLU A 32 -4.95 3.85 1.62
C GLU A 32 -5.06 2.32 1.63
N LEU A 33 -5.96 1.78 2.45
CA LEU A 33 -6.17 0.34 2.57
C LEU A 33 -7.41 -0.06 1.78
N ILE A 34 -7.26 -1.09 0.94
CA ILE A 34 -8.36 -1.66 0.16
C ILE A 34 -8.57 -3.14 0.50
N GLU A 35 -9.83 -3.57 0.37
CA GLU A 35 -10.27 -4.96 0.56
C GLU A 35 -10.10 -5.85 -0.69
#